data_AF-A0AAE4V1H6-F1
#
_entry.id   AF-A0AAE4V1H6-F1
#
_cell.length_a   1.000
_cell.length_b   1.000
_cell.length_c   1.000
_cell.angle_alpha   90.00
_cell.angle_beta   90.00
_cell.angle_gamma   90.00
#
_symmetry.space_group_name_H-M   'P 1'
#
loop_
_entity.id
_entity.type
_entity.pdbx_description
1 polymer ?
#
loop_
_entity_poly.entity_id
_entity_poly.type
_entity_poly.pdbx_seq_one_letter_code
_entity_poly.pdbx_strand_id
1 'polypeptide(L)' 'MARDTEKIPGEFGWGPGLTPPGLEEAPPSEGGRYRGKTPPMTDDSGLTVLADELARRGRR' A
#
# COMPACT_ATOMS: atom_id res chain seq x y z
N MET A 1 20.47 -12.71 2.94
CA MET A 1 19.39 -13.71 2.76
C MET A 1 18.13 -13.10 3.36
N ALA A 2 17.26 -12.51 2.52
CA ALA A 2 15.98 -11.99 2.99
C ALA A 2 15.10 -13.19 3.38
N ARG A 3 14.51 -13.15 4.57
CA ARG A 3 13.56 -14.18 5.00
C ARG A 3 12.26 -13.91 4.26
N ASP A 4 11.87 -14.83 3.38
CA ASP A 4 10.57 -14.82 2.73
C ASP A 4 9.49 -14.98 3.81
N THR A 5 8.97 -13.85 4.29
CA THR A 5 7.81 -13.84 5.18
C THR A 5 6.59 -14.24 4.38
N GLU A 6 6.13 -15.46 4.59
CA GLU A 6 4.88 -16.00 4.06
C GLU A 6 3.71 -15.07 4.47
N LYS A 7 3.16 -14.33 3.50
CA LYS A 7 1.98 -13.46 3.69
C LYS A 7 0.71 -14.30 3.67
N ILE A 8 0.36 -14.87 4.81
CA ILE A 8 -0.90 -15.60 4.98
C ILE A 8 -2.07 -14.61 4.79
N PRO A 9 -3.10 -14.94 3.97
CA PRO A 9 -4.33 -14.16 3.92
C PRO A 9 -4.98 -14.14 5.31
N GLY A 10 -4.96 -12.98 5.95
CA GLY A 10 -5.66 -12.76 7.21
C GLY A 10 -7.13 -12.41 6.99
N GLU A 11 -7.87 -12.24 8.08
CA GLU A 11 -9.27 -11.76 8.12
C GLU A 11 -9.54 -10.55 7.21
N PHE A 12 -8.52 -9.71 7.00
CA PHE A 12 -8.60 -8.47 6.24
C PHE A 12 -7.66 -8.43 5.01
N GLY A 13 -7.03 -9.54 4.62
CA GLY A 13 -5.98 -9.54 3.59
C GLY A 13 -6.11 -10.67 2.58
N TRP A 14 -5.92 -10.34 1.29
CA TRP A 14 -6.04 -11.27 0.16
C TRP A 14 -4.83 -12.20 -0.07
N GLY A 15 -3.88 -12.26 0.87
CA GLY A 15 -2.67 -13.09 0.76
C GLY A 15 -1.53 -12.43 -0.03
N PRO A 16 -0.58 -13.20 -0.60
CA PRO A 16 0.63 -12.68 -1.22
C PRO A 16 0.39 -12.02 -2.59
N GLY A 17 -0.79 -12.22 -3.20
CA GLY A 17 -1.19 -11.62 -4.46
C GLY A 17 -2.21 -10.51 -4.28
N LEU A 18 -2.06 -9.42 -5.02
CA LEU A 18 -3.01 -8.28 -5.00
C LEU A 18 -4.34 -8.62 -5.68
N THR A 19 -4.38 -9.68 -6.49
CA THR A 19 -5.54 -10.08 -7.29
C THR A 19 -5.38 -11.53 -7.75
N PRO A 20 -6.41 -12.38 -7.65
CA PRO A 20 -6.36 -13.71 -8.25
C PRO A 20 -6.21 -13.65 -9.78
N PRO A 21 -5.58 -14.65 -10.42
CA PRO A 21 -5.44 -14.69 -11.88
C PRO A 21 -6.79 -14.60 -12.59
N GLY A 22 -6.90 -13.71 -13.58
CA GLY A 22 -8.13 -13.48 -14.34
C GLY A 22 -9.09 -12.47 -13.71
N LEU A 23 -8.77 -11.91 -12.54
CA LEU A 23 -9.57 -10.88 -11.85
C LEU A 23 -8.87 -9.50 -11.84
N GLU A 24 -7.78 -9.31 -12.59
CA GLU A 24 -6.98 -8.09 -12.62
C GLU A 24 -7.77 -6.85 -13.07
N GLU A 25 -8.80 -7.08 -13.89
CA GLU A 25 -9.71 -6.06 -14.42
C GLU A 25 -11.12 -6.12 -13.78
N ALA A 26 -11.39 -7.13 -12.94
CA ALA A 26 -12.69 -7.28 -12.30
C ALA A 26 -12.93 -6.18 -11.25
N PRO A 27 -14.18 -5.78 -11.01
CA PRO A 27 -14.48 -4.84 -9.94
C PRO A 27 -14.16 -5.45 -8.57
N PRO A 28 -13.88 -4.63 -7.54
CA PRO A 28 -13.63 -5.13 -6.18
C PRO A 28 -14.76 -5.97 -5.59
N SER A 29 -16.01 -5.71 -6.00
CA SER A 29 -17.18 -6.50 -5.60
C SER A 29 -17.14 -7.96 -6.10
N GLU A 30 -16.31 -8.26 -7.10
CA GLU A 30 -16.12 -9.59 -7.69
C GLU A 30 -14.76 -10.20 -7.32
N GLY A 31 -14.03 -9.59 -6.37
CA GLY A 31 -12.71 -10.07 -5.93
C GLY A 31 -11.52 -9.51 -6.75
N GLY A 32 -11.77 -8.55 -7.64
CA GLY A 32 -10.72 -7.83 -8.35
C GLY A 32 -10.03 -6.75 -7.52
N ARG A 33 -8.99 -6.12 -8.08
CA ARG A 33 -8.19 -5.10 -7.38
C ARG A 33 -8.94 -3.77 -7.26
N TYR A 34 -8.94 -3.16 -6.08
CA TYR A 34 -9.31 -1.75 -5.98
C TYR A 34 -8.31 -0.86 -6.70
N ARG A 35 -8.80 -0.08 -7.66
CA ARG A 35 -8.05 0.98 -8.34
C ARG A 35 -8.43 2.31 -7.69
N GLY A 36 -7.47 2.91 -7.00
CA GLY A 36 -7.63 4.24 -6.43
C GLY A 36 -8.05 5.23 -7.52
N LYS A 37 -9.16 5.94 -7.28
CA LYS A 37 -9.65 7.00 -8.18
C LYS A 37 -9.04 8.36 -7.88
N THR A 38 -8.27 8.45 -6.79
CA THR A 38 -7.57 9.67 -6.42
C THR A 38 -6.62 10.06 -7.55
N PRO A 39 -6.70 11.29 -8.08
CA PRO A 39 -5.76 11.75 -9.09
C PRO A 39 -4.33 11.70 -8.52
N PRO A 40 -3.30 11.58 -9.38
CA PRO A 40 -1.92 11.71 -8.94
C PRO A 40 -1.75 13.05 -8.22
N MET A 41 -1.44 13.00 -6.93
CA MET A 41 -1.04 14.19 -6.17
C MET A 41 0.48 14.27 -6.22
N THR A 42 0.99 15.44 -6.57
CA THR A 42 2.39 15.77 -6.31
C THR A 42 2.59 15.85 -4.81
N ASP A 43 3.69 15.32 -4.30
CA ASP A 43 4.05 15.51 -2.89
C ASP A 43 4.09 17.01 -2.60
N ASP A 44 3.26 17.44 -1.65
CA ASP A 44 3.25 18.83 -1.23
C ASP A 44 4.55 19.09 -0.45
N SER A 45 5.31 20.09 -0.87
CA SER A 45 6.57 20.50 -0.24
C SER A 45 6.47 20.69 1.28
N GLY A 46 5.28 21.02 1.80
CA GLY A 46 5.03 21.14 3.22
C GLY A 46 5.14 19.82 4.00
N LEU A 47 4.83 18.68 3.36
CA LEU A 47 4.91 17.36 4.00
C LEU A 47 6.37 16.90 4.17
N THR A 48 7.25 17.29 3.25
CA THR A 48 8.70 17.02 3.37
C THR A 48 9.29 17.73 4.58
N VAL A 49 8.90 18.98 4.84
CA VAL A 49 9.35 19.75 6.01
C VAL A 49 8.93 19.10 7.31
N LEU A 50 7.68 18.62 7.39
CA LEU A 50 7.18 17.91 8.57
C LEU A 50 7.89 16.57 8.77
N ALA A 51 8.14 15.82 7.70
CA ALA A 51 8.88 14.56 7.76
C ALA A 51 10.31 14.77 8.30
N ASP A 52 11.00 15.80 7.83
CA ASP A 52 12.33 16.17 8.31
C ASP A 52 12.32 16.59 9.79
N GLU A 53 11.27 17.26 10.23
CA GLU A 53 11.12 17.63 11.64
C GLU A 53 10.92 16.42 12.54
N LEU A 54 10.05 15.49 12.17
CA LEU A 54 9.83 14.25 12.91
C LEU A 54 11.10 13.40 12.98
N ALA A 55 11.84 13.30 11.88
CA ALA A 55 13.11 12.59 11.83
C ALA A 55 14.20 13.22 12.71
N ARG A 56 14.15 14.52 12.98
CA ARG A 56 15.01 15.19 13.97
C ARG A 56 14.59 14.89 15.40
N ARG A 57 13.29 14.87 15.68
CA ARG A 57 12.76 14.61 17.03
C ARG A 57 13.00 13.17 17.49
N GLY A 58 12.86 12.19 16.60
CA GLY A 58 13.05 10.77 16.93
C GLY A 58 14.50 10.31 17.13
N ARG A 59 15.49 11.20 16.97
CA ARG A 59 16.92 10.92 17.20
C ARG A 59 17.43 11.36 18.57
N ARG A 60 16.53 11.81 19.45
CA ARG A 60 16.82 12.27 20.80
C ARG A 60 16.28 11.28 21.81
#